data_AF-A0A7S0Z7F9-F1
#
_entry.id   AF-A0A7S0Z7F9-F1
#
_cell.length_a   1.000
_cell.length_b   1.000
_cell.length_c   1.000
_cell.angle_alpha   90.00
_cell.angle_beta   90.00
_cell.angle_gamma   90.00
#
_symmetry.space_group_name_H-M   'P 1'
#
loop_
_entity.id
_entity.type
_entity.pdbx_description
1 polymer ?
#
loop_
_entity_poly.entity_id
_entity_poly.type
_entity_poly.pdbx_seq_one_letter_code
_entity_poly.pdbx_strand_id
1 'polypeptide(L)'
;GASEPAPPVPVDDSAAAATEKRARDDDDSHALEHGEIADDVAKRVKTEDAPSVVKLGPKTFAHGDDMMRYFGTIRVRATLNQDFNEYERDVVEQCLVQGHEDSASKFGAGLKAFQIRNHPEYGTRCFMLLRVDGTMEDFSYRKCCARLFPGYDPSTFRAEDL
;
A
#
# COMPACT_ATOMS: atom_id res chain seq x y z
N GLY A 1 27.88 27.63 -51.03
CA GLY A 1 26.60 27.35 -50.37
C GLY A 1 26.56 28.15 -49.09
N ALA A 2 25.52 28.97 -48.97
CA ALA A 2 25.01 29.66 -47.78
C ALA A 2 25.22 28.89 -46.45
N SER A 3 25.27 29.48 -45.27
CA SER A 3 25.25 30.87 -44.79
C SER A 3 25.62 30.82 -43.31
N GLU A 4 26.55 31.70 -42.91
CA GLU A 4 26.67 32.48 -41.67
C GLU A 4 26.40 31.87 -40.26
N PRO A 5 27.29 32.09 -39.27
CA PRO A 5 27.08 31.72 -37.86
C PRO A 5 26.32 32.81 -37.08
N ALA A 6 25.39 32.40 -36.22
CA ALA A 6 24.71 33.32 -35.30
C ALA A 6 25.57 33.63 -34.05
N PRO A 7 25.77 34.92 -33.69
CA PRO A 7 26.35 35.35 -32.41
C PRO A 7 25.28 35.53 -31.29
N PRO A 8 25.70 35.68 -30.02
CA PRO A 8 24.85 35.60 -28.83
C PRO A 8 24.29 36.97 -28.43
N VAL A 9 23.40 37.04 -27.42
CA VAL A 9 23.25 38.08 -26.35
C VAL A 9 21.90 37.85 -25.57
N PRO A 10 21.52 38.60 -24.50
CA PRO A 10 21.74 38.21 -23.10
C PRO A 10 20.45 38.32 -22.24
N VAL A 11 20.58 38.06 -20.94
CA VAL A 11 19.62 38.39 -19.87
C VAL A 11 19.61 39.90 -19.57
N ASP A 12 18.46 40.49 -19.18
CA ASP A 12 18.25 41.15 -17.86
C ASP A 12 16.84 41.78 -17.72
N ASP A 13 16.58 42.29 -16.52
CA ASP A 13 15.38 42.55 -15.72
C ASP A 13 14.61 43.85 -16.05
N SER A 14 13.28 43.87 -15.81
CA SER A 14 12.61 45.06 -15.25
C SER A 14 11.13 44.85 -14.89
N ALA A 15 10.90 44.73 -13.58
CA ALA A 15 10.17 45.68 -12.72
C ALA A 15 8.69 46.10 -12.97
N ALA A 16 7.89 45.89 -11.90
CA ALA A 16 6.96 46.82 -11.23
C ALA A 16 5.58 47.09 -11.88
N ALA A 17 4.45 47.30 -11.18
CA ALA A 17 4.11 47.47 -9.75
C ALA A 17 2.60 47.21 -9.52
N ALA A 18 2.25 46.75 -8.29
CA ALA A 18 1.20 47.16 -7.35
C ALA A 18 -0.24 47.55 -7.85
N THR A 19 -1.37 47.30 -7.15
CA THR A 19 -1.69 47.68 -5.76
C THR A 19 -3.11 47.18 -5.38
N GLU A 20 -3.25 46.51 -4.21
CA GLU A 20 -4.34 46.58 -3.19
C GLU A 20 -5.81 46.27 -3.53
N LYS A 21 -6.73 45.86 -2.64
CA LYS A 21 -6.82 45.40 -1.22
C LYS A 21 -8.28 44.95 -1.00
N ARG A 22 -8.51 44.04 -0.04
CA ARG A 22 -9.63 43.97 0.96
C ARG A 22 -9.71 42.51 1.45
N ALA A 23 -9.14 42.14 2.59
CA ALA A 23 -9.65 42.32 3.96
C ALA A 23 -10.95 41.56 4.26
N ARG A 24 -10.89 40.49 5.08
CA ARG A 24 -11.55 40.38 6.40
C ARG A 24 -11.25 39.04 7.09
N ASP A 25 -11.23 39.15 8.41
CA ASP A 25 -10.73 38.30 9.49
C ASP A 25 -11.60 37.08 9.88
N ASP A 26 -11.04 36.35 10.86
CA ASP A 26 -11.65 35.49 11.89
C ASP A 26 -11.98 34.03 11.48
N ASP A 27 -11.22 33.05 12.00
CA ASP A 27 -11.45 32.34 13.28
C ASP A 27 -12.56 31.28 13.14
N ASP A 28 -12.18 30.01 13.12
CA ASP A 28 -12.64 29.02 14.10
C ASP A 28 -12.16 27.62 13.73
N SER A 29 -11.59 26.98 14.74
CA SER A 29 -11.38 25.55 14.89
C SER A 29 -12.58 24.69 14.52
N HIS A 30 -12.40 23.65 13.69
CA HIS A 30 -13.10 22.40 13.95
C HIS A 30 -12.40 21.15 13.39
N ALA A 31 -11.98 20.32 14.35
CA ALA A 31 -11.91 18.87 14.38
C ALA A 31 -11.79 18.07 13.07
N LEU A 32 -10.71 17.28 13.03
CA LEU A 32 -10.59 16.03 12.29
C LEU A 32 -11.72 15.08 12.72
N GLU A 33 -12.75 14.94 11.88
CA GLU A 33 -13.77 13.93 12.09
C GLU A 33 -13.28 12.59 11.51
N HIS A 34 -12.94 11.66 12.41
CA HIS A 34 -12.87 10.24 12.10
C HIS A 34 -14.31 9.76 11.83
N GLY A 35 -14.67 9.65 10.56
CA GLY A 35 -15.92 9.04 10.15
C GLY A 35 -15.90 7.53 10.43
N GLU A 36 -16.53 7.15 11.53
CA GLU A 36 -17.02 5.79 11.78
C GLU A 36 -18.06 5.45 10.71
N ILE A 37 -17.77 4.47 9.85
CA ILE A 37 -18.79 3.90 8.95
C ILE A 37 -19.47 2.75 9.72
N ALA A 38 -20.75 2.95 10.04
CA ALA A 38 -21.59 2.00 10.74
C ALA A 38 -21.85 0.72 9.93
N ASP A 39 -21.80 -0.39 10.66
CA ASP A 39 -22.23 -1.74 10.33
C ASP A 39 -23.56 -1.83 9.59
N ASP A 40 -23.56 -2.52 8.45
CA ASP A 40 -24.75 -3.23 7.98
C ASP A 40 -24.38 -4.40 7.06
N VAL A 41 -24.06 -5.57 7.64
CA VAL A 41 -24.36 -6.87 7.01
C VAL A 41 -24.71 -7.88 8.09
N ALA A 42 -26.00 -8.03 8.32
CA ALA A 42 -26.54 -9.16 9.06
C ALA A 42 -26.28 -10.49 8.31
N LYS A 43 -25.73 -11.43 9.09
CA LYS A 43 -25.98 -12.89 9.06
C LYS A 43 -25.08 -13.75 8.18
N ARG A 44 -24.04 -14.31 8.80
CA ARG A 44 -23.63 -15.71 8.55
C ARG A 44 -23.41 -16.47 9.87
N VAL A 45 -24.14 -17.59 9.93
CA VAL A 45 -24.07 -18.80 10.76
C VAL A 45 -23.02 -18.86 11.88
N LYS A 46 -23.53 -19.16 13.09
CA LYS A 46 -22.74 -19.58 14.26
C LYS A 46 -22.03 -20.90 13.97
N THR A 47 -20.71 -20.88 14.00
CA THR A 47 -19.88 -22.00 14.45
C THR A 47 -19.06 -21.51 15.62
N GLU A 48 -19.08 -22.29 16.69
CA GLU A 48 -18.39 -22.03 17.95
C GLU A 48 -16.89 -22.21 17.75
N ASP A 49 -16.20 -21.15 17.37
CA ASP A 49 -14.77 -20.95 17.60
C ASP A 49 -14.62 -19.46 17.90
N ALA A 50 -13.95 -19.11 19.00
CA ALA A 50 -13.67 -17.70 19.28
C ALA A 50 -12.98 -17.08 18.04
N PRO A 51 -13.34 -15.86 17.60
CA PRO A 51 -12.73 -15.29 16.41
C PRO A 51 -11.22 -15.21 16.63
N SER A 52 -10.47 -15.97 15.84
CA SER A 52 -9.01 -15.96 15.88
C SER A 52 -8.54 -14.65 15.25
N VAL A 53 -8.55 -13.57 16.05
CA VAL A 53 -8.08 -12.25 15.62
C VAL A 53 -6.60 -12.36 15.28
N VAL A 54 -6.25 -12.09 14.03
CA VAL A 54 -4.87 -12.11 13.53
C VAL A 54 -4.28 -10.72 13.65
N LYS A 55 -3.12 -10.59 14.32
CA LYS A 55 -2.38 -9.32 14.45
C LYS A 55 -1.13 -9.31 13.57
N LEU A 56 -1.12 -8.41 12.59
CA LEU A 56 0.00 -8.18 11.68
C LEU A 56 0.56 -6.78 11.92
N GLY A 57 1.61 -6.70 12.74
CA GLY A 57 2.24 -5.44 13.12
C GLY A 57 1.26 -4.51 13.85
N PRO A 58 1.03 -3.29 13.36
CA PRO A 58 0.07 -2.36 13.96
C PRO A 58 -1.40 -2.65 13.60
N LYS A 59 -1.70 -3.64 12.75
CA LYS A 59 -3.06 -3.93 12.28
C LYS A 59 -3.59 -5.27 12.80
N THR A 60 -4.89 -5.31 13.10
CA THR A 60 -5.62 -6.53 13.48
C THR A 60 -6.72 -6.83 12.48
N PHE A 61 -6.99 -8.11 12.27
CA PHE A 61 -8.00 -8.62 11.35
C PHE A 61 -8.88 -9.66 12.06
N ALA A 62 -10.20 -9.46 12.01
CA ALA A 62 -11.14 -10.39 12.60
C ALA A 62 -11.46 -11.56 11.66
N HIS A 63 -11.52 -11.28 10.34
CA HIS A 63 -11.84 -12.28 9.31
C HIS A 63 -10.83 -12.24 8.15
N GLY A 64 -10.75 -13.37 7.42
CA GLY A 64 -9.93 -13.46 6.21
C GLY A 64 -10.31 -12.44 5.14
N ASP A 65 -11.62 -12.14 5.00
CA ASP A 65 -12.09 -11.11 4.04
C ASP A 65 -11.54 -9.71 4.37
N ASP A 66 -11.41 -9.36 5.65
CA ASP A 66 -10.85 -8.07 6.09
C ASP A 66 -9.37 -7.96 5.66
N MET A 67 -8.62 -9.05 5.83
CA MET A 67 -7.23 -9.14 5.39
C MET A 67 -7.13 -9.08 3.87
N MET A 68 -7.93 -9.86 3.16
CA MET A 68 -7.93 -9.91 1.70
C MET A 68 -8.27 -8.57 1.07
N ARG A 69 -9.26 -7.87 1.62
CA ARG A 69 -9.61 -6.51 1.21
C ARG A 69 -8.44 -5.56 1.44
N TYR A 70 -7.87 -5.53 2.64
CA TYR A 70 -6.76 -4.63 2.96
C TYR A 70 -5.55 -4.80 2.02
N PHE A 71 -5.03 -6.04 1.89
CA PHE A 71 -3.88 -6.30 1.02
C PHE A 71 -4.23 -6.14 -0.47
N GLY A 72 -5.45 -6.48 -0.87
CA GLY A 72 -5.93 -6.25 -2.23
C GLY A 72 -5.98 -4.76 -2.59
N THR A 73 -6.48 -3.92 -1.67
CA THR A 73 -6.51 -2.46 -1.84
C THR A 73 -5.10 -1.89 -1.96
N ILE A 74 -4.13 -2.31 -1.13
CA ILE A 74 -2.72 -1.91 -1.28
C ILE A 74 -2.22 -2.27 -2.68
N ARG A 75 -2.41 -3.52 -3.11
CA ARG A 75 -1.95 -4.00 -4.43
C ARG A 75 -2.53 -3.19 -5.60
N VAL A 76 -3.79 -2.79 -5.51
CA VAL A 76 -4.49 -2.04 -6.57
C VAL A 76 -4.19 -0.55 -6.53
N ARG A 77 -3.95 0.04 -5.35
CA ARG A 77 -3.80 1.50 -5.19
C ARG A 77 -2.36 1.99 -5.08
N ALA A 78 -1.43 1.14 -4.66
CA ALA A 78 -0.04 1.55 -4.50
C ALA A 78 0.59 2.02 -5.82
N THR A 79 1.43 3.05 -5.72
CA THR A 79 2.34 3.46 -6.79
C THR A 79 3.37 2.36 -7.03
N LEU A 80 3.59 2.01 -8.30
CA LEU A 80 4.55 0.97 -8.66
C LEU A 80 5.98 1.38 -8.32
N ASN A 81 6.76 0.43 -7.80
CA ASN A 81 8.17 0.59 -7.42
C ASN A 81 8.42 1.64 -6.32
N GLN A 82 7.37 2.07 -5.61
CA GLN A 82 7.50 2.93 -4.44
C GLN A 82 7.66 2.05 -3.20
N ASP A 83 8.64 2.38 -2.36
CA ASP A 83 8.81 1.75 -1.05
C ASP A 83 7.59 2.02 -0.17
N PHE A 84 7.12 0.98 0.50
CA PHE A 84 6.08 1.10 1.51
C PHE A 84 6.52 2.02 2.66
N ASN A 85 5.55 2.73 3.22
CA ASN A 85 5.77 3.43 4.48
C ASN A 85 5.99 2.43 5.63
N GLU A 86 6.40 2.93 6.79
CA GLU A 86 6.69 2.10 7.96
C GLU A 86 5.49 1.24 8.40
N TYR A 87 4.28 1.79 8.39
CA TYR A 87 3.08 1.06 8.77
C TYR A 87 2.82 -0.12 7.84
N GLU A 88 2.77 0.12 6.53
CA GLU A 88 2.53 -0.92 5.53
C GLU A 88 3.66 -1.95 5.51
N ARG A 89 4.91 -1.50 5.67
CA ARG A 89 6.07 -2.38 5.76
C ARG A 89 5.90 -3.36 6.91
N ASP A 90 5.57 -2.89 8.10
CA ASP A 90 5.44 -3.73 9.29
C ASP A 90 4.25 -4.70 9.19
N VAL A 91 3.11 -4.26 8.63
CA VAL A 91 1.95 -5.15 8.39
C VAL A 91 2.31 -6.25 7.39
N VAL A 92 2.99 -5.90 6.30
CA VAL A 92 3.39 -6.84 5.24
C VAL A 92 4.47 -7.80 5.70
N GLU A 93 5.45 -7.32 6.46
CA GLU A 93 6.49 -8.15 7.05
C GLU A 93 5.88 -9.21 7.98
N GLN A 94 4.98 -8.80 8.87
CA GLN A 94 4.31 -9.71 9.80
C GLN A 94 3.40 -10.70 9.08
N CYS A 95 2.74 -10.28 8.00
CA CYS A 95 2.00 -11.18 7.11
C CYS A 95 2.88 -12.31 6.57
N LEU A 96 4.08 -11.95 6.07
CA LEU A 96 5.02 -12.90 5.52
C LEU A 96 5.59 -13.82 6.60
N VAL A 97 6.04 -13.26 7.73
CA VAL A 97 6.65 -14.00 8.84
C VAL A 97 5.69 -15.05 9.42
N GLN A 98 4.42 -14.66 9.64
CA GLN A 98 3.43 -15.52 10.29
C GLN A 98 2.68 -16.44 9.30
N GLY A 99 2.46 -15.98 8.06
CA GLY A 99 1.60 -16.64 7.09
C GLY A 99 2.31 -17.48 6.03
N HIS A 100 3.63 -17.34 5.87
CA HIS A 100 4.41 -18.08 4.89
C HIS A 100 5.17 -19.24 5.54
N GLU A 101 5.08 -20.45 4.97
CA GLU A 101 5.72 -21.65 5.53
C GLU A 101 7.23 -21.59 5.55
N ASP A 102 7.80 -20.88 4.59
CA ASP A 102 9.24 -20.66 4.46
C ASP A 102 9.52 -19.17 4.43
N SER A 103 9.07 -18.45 5.47
CA SER A 103 9.25 -17.00 5.55
C SER A 103 10.74 -16.62 5.66
N ALA A 104 11.54 -17.42 6.35
CA ALA A 104 12.97 -17.18 6.53
C ALA A 104 13.74 -17.15 5.20
N SER A 105 13.46 -18.07 4.27
CA SER A 105 14.13 -18.09 2.97
C SER A 105 13.82 -16.85 2.12
N LYS A 106 12.60 -16.31 2.25
CA LYS A 106 12.19 -15.09 1.53
C LYS A 106 13.08 -13.91 1.89
N PHE A 107 13.45 -13.75 3.16
CA PHE A 107 14.32 -12.65 3.59
C PHE A 107 15.76 -12.77 3.08
N GLY A 108 16.30 -13.99 2.96
CA GLY A 108 17.62 -14.24 2.38
C GLY A 108 18.72 -13.37 3.02
N ALA A 109 19.38 -12.52 2.21
CA ALA A 109 20.42 -11.58 2.65
C ALA A 109 19.93 -10.46 3.59
N GLY A 110 18.61 -10.32 3.78
CA GLY A 110 17.99 -9.30 4.62
C GLY A 110 17.03 -8.41 3.83
N LEU A 111 15.98 -7.93 4.50
CA LEU A 111 14.98 -7.03 3.94
C LEU A 111 15.57 -5.63 3.71
N LYS A 112 15.38 -5.09 2.51
CA LYS A 112 15.60 -3.67 2.20
C LYS A 112 14.28 -2.90 2.21
N ALA A 113 13.29 -3.38 1.47
CA ALA A 113 11.99 -2.73 1.34
C ALA A 113 10.91 -3.70 0.81
N PHE A 114 9.65 -3.31 0.95
CA PHE A 114 8.54 -3.92 0.22
C PHE A 114 8.00 -2.93 -0.79
N GLN A 115 7.58 -3.44 -1.95
CA GLN A 115 6.99 -2.65 -3.04
C GLN A 115 5.88 -3.42 -3.73
N ILE A 116 4.96 -2.71 -4.38
CA ILE A 116 4.15 -3.29 -5.46
C ILE A 116 4.89 -3.11 -6.79
N ARG A 117 5.06 -4.21 -7.52
CA ARG A 117 5.66 -4.20 -8.87
C ARG A 117 4.83 -5.05 -9.82
N ASN A 118 5.05 -4.87 -11.12
CA ASN A 118 4.52 -5.79 -12.12
C ASN A 118 5.40 -7.04 -12.17
N HIS A 119 4.80 -8.23 -12.13
CA HIS A 119 5.52 -9.49 -12.31
C HIS A 119 6.19 -9.49 -13.70
N PRO A 120 7.50 -9.78 -13.82
CA PRO A 120 8.22 -9.67 -15.09
C PRO A 120 7.62 -10.51 -16.22
N GLU A 121 7.06 -11.68 -15.87
CA GLU A 121 6.49 -12.63 -16.84
C GLU A 121 5.00 -12.38 -17.12
N TYR A 122 4.22 -11.98 -16.10
CA TYR A 122 2.76 -11.95 -16.18
C TYR A 122 2.17 -10.54 -16.26
N GLY A 123 2.98 -9.50 -16.03
CA GLY A 123 2.55 -8.10 -16.07
C GLY A 123 1.55 -7.71 -14.96
N THR A 124 1.21 -8.61 -14.04
CA THR A 124 0.25 -8.38 -12.97
C THR A 124 0.91 -7.74 -11.76
N ARG A 125 0.18 -6.88 -11.03
CA ARG A 125 0.67 -6.28 -9.79
C ARG A 125 0.79 -7.33 -8.68
N CYS A 126 1.96 -7.39 -8.04
CA CYS A 126 2.28 -8.31 -6.95
C CYS A 126 3.14 -7.62 -5.87
N PHE A 127 3.14 -8.20 -4.67
CA PHE A 127 4.00 -7.77 -3.58
C PHE A 127 5.39 -8.34 -3.78
N MET A 128 6.40 -7.47 -3.79
CA MET A 128 7.80 -7.81 -3.95
C MET A 128 8.56 -7.47 -2.68
N LEU A 129 9.33 -8.44 -2.18
CA LEU A 129 10.37 -8.25 -1.18
C LEU A 129 11.66 -7.88 -1.90
N LEU A 130 12.22 -6.71 -1.60
CA LEU A 130 13.53 -6.28 -2.08
C LEU A 130 14.56 -6.60 -1.00
N ARG A 131 15.65 -7.28 -1.39
CA ARG A 131 16.75 -7.61 -0.48
C ARG A 131 17.87 -6.58 -0.53
N VAL A 132 18.70 -6.56 0.51
CA VAL A 132 19.88 -5.68 0.60
C VAL A 132 20.93 -5.97 -0.48
N ASP A 133 20.98 -7.19 -0.99
CA ASP A 133 21.86 -7.60 -2.10
C ASP A 133 21.33 -7.21 -3.49
N GLY A 134 20.16 -6.56 -3.56
CA GLY A 134 19.52 -6.14 -4.81
C GLY A 134 18.67 -7.20 -5.49
N THR A 135 18.62 -8.43 -4.97
CA THR A 135 17.69 -9.47 -5.45
C THR A 135 16.27 -9.18 -4.96
N MET A 136 15.28 -9.77 -5.63
CA MET A 136 13.87 -9.58 -5.33
C MET A 136 13.11 -10.90 -5.43
N GLU A 137 12.09 -11.05 -4.61
CA GLU A 137 11.22 -12.22 -4.62
C GLU A 137 9.77 -11.83 -4.31
N ASP A 138 8.82 -12.46 -4.99
CA ASP A 138 7.40 -12.24 -4.73
C ASP A 138 6.89 -13.17 -3.62
N PHE A 139 5.76 -12.77 -3.04
CA PHE A 139 4.99 -13.66 -2.17
C PHE A 139 3.49 -13.41 -2.35
N SER A 140 2.70 -14.42 -1.98
CA SER A 140 1.24 -14.36 -2.09
C SER A 140 0.59 -14.11 -0.74
N TYR A 141 0.02 -12.92 -0.55
CA TYR A 141 -0.80 -12.62 0.64
C TYR A 141 -2.03 -13.52 0.73
N ARG A 142 -2.55 -14.04 -0.40
CA ARG A 142 -3.67 -14.98 -0.41
C ARG A 142 -3.31 -16.29 0.28
N LYS A 143 -2.12 -16.85 -0.03
CA LYS A 143 -1.60 -18.05 0.63
C LYS A 143 -1.36 -17.79 2.12
N CYS A 144 -0.85 -16.61 2.47
CA CYS A 144 -0.66 -16.20 3.87
C CYS A 144 -2.01 -16.14 4.60
N CYS A 145 -3.04 -15.53 3.99
CA CYS A 145 -4.38 -15.43 4.56
C CYS A 145 -5.01 -16.80 4.84
N ALA A 146 -4.91 -17.76 3.90
CA ALA A 146 -5.44 -19.12 4.10
C ALA A 146 -4.78 -19.84 5.29
N ARG A 147 -3.50 -19.54 5.58
CA ARG A 147 -2.78 -20.12 6.73
C ARG A 147 -3.13 -19.42 8.03
N LEU A 148 -3.24 -18.10 8.00
CA LEU A 148 -3.55 -17.27 9.17
C LEU A 148 -5.00 -17.42 9.65
N PHE A 149 -5.92 -17.75 8.73
CA PHE A 149 -7.32 -18.01 9.02
C PHE A 149 -7.70 -19.44 8.61
N PRO A 150 -7.50 -20.44 9.50
CA PRO A 150 -7.89 -21.82 9.22
C PRO A 150 -9.37 -21.92 8.83
N GLY A 151 -9.65 -22.61 7.71
CA GLY A 151 -11.01 -22.76 7.18
C GLY A 151 -11.46 -21.62 6.23
N TYR A 152 -10.66 -20.56 6.08
CA TYR A 152 -10.91 -19.53 5.08
C TYR A 152 -10.36 -19.93 3.71
N ASP A 153 -11.19 -19.81 2.66
CA ASP A 153 -10.75 -19.99 1.26
C ASP A 153 -10.60 -18.64 0.54
N PRO A 154 -9.37 -18.15 0.31
CA PRO A 154 -9.14 -16.88 -0.40
C PRO A 154 -9.54 -16.92 -1.88
N SER A 155 -9.90 -18.09 -2.43
CA SER A 155 -10.42 -18.22 -3.80
C SER A 155 -11.86 -17.71 -3.93
N THR A 156 -12.61 -17.60 -2.83
CA THR A 156 -13.98 -17.09 -2.82
C THR A 156 -14.03 -15.56 -2.81
N PHE A 157 -12.95 -14.89 -2.40
CA PHE A 157 -12.83 -13.44 -2.40
C PHE A 157 -12.73 -12.87 -3.82
N ARG A 158 -13.59 -11.88 -4.15
CA ARG A 158 -13.75 -11.37 -5.51
C ARG A 158 -13.11 -9.99 -5.68
N ALA A 159 -12.90 -9.58 -6.93
CA ALA A 159 -12.20 -8.33 -7.22
C ALA A 159 -13.10 -7.10 -7.00
N GLU A 160 -14.41 -7.31 -7.14
CA GLU A 160 -15.49 -6.36 -6.87
C GLU A 160 -15.53 -5.95 -5.38
N ASP A 161 -14.85 -6.70 -4.51
CA ASP A 161 -14.74 -6.40 -3.08
C ASP A 161 -13.62 -5.38 -2.75
N LEU A 162 -12.82 -4.97 -3.74
CA LEU A 162 -11.62 -4.11 -3.59
C LEU A 162 -11.84 -2.62 -3.87
#